data_AF-A0AAU9LVT6-F1
#
_entry.id   AF-A0AAU9LVT6-F1
#
_cell.length_a   1.000
_cell.length_b   1.000
_cell.length_c   1.000
_cell.angle_alpha   90.00
_cell.angle_beta   90.00
_cell.angle_gamma   90.00
#
_symmetry.space_group_name_H-M   'P 1'
#
loop_
_entity.id
_entity.type
_entity.pdbx_description
1 polymer ?
#
loop_
_entity_poly.entity_id
_entity_poly.type
_entity_poly.pdbx_seq_one_letter_code
_entity_poly.pdbx_strand_id
1 'polypeptide(L)'
;MLVRGRRRYQWQVSLPRGRADEEDTYDIRTALREVGEEIGLKPALVDVFTVLEPFVTKGNVSVVPVIGILWDKKHLIRFQMLKK
;
A
#
# COMPACT_ATOMS: atom_id res chain seq x y z
N MET A 1 -1.10 2.82 1.36
CA MET A 1 -2.34 3.31 2.01
C MET A 1 -3.29 2.13 2.03
N LEU A 2 -3.58 1.60 3.20
CA LEU A 2 -4.38 0.38 3.34
C LEU A 2 -5.81 0.62 2.82
N VAL A 3 -6.39 -0.28 2.03
CA VAL A 3 -7.82 -0.25 1.66
C VAL A 3 -8.29 -1.69 1.49
N ARG A 4 -9.15 -2.18 2.40
CA ARG A 4 -9.89 -3.45 2.25
C ARG A 4 -11.13 -3.22 1.36
N GLY A 5 -11.54 -4.25 0.61
CA GLY A 5 -12.77 -4.25 -0.18
C GLY A 5 -12.50 -4.41 -1.67
N ARG A 6 -12.82 -5.61 -2.20
CA ARG A 6 -12.81 -5.91 -3.63
C ARG A 6 -13.92 -5.12 -4.33
N ARG A 7 -13.53 -4.15 -5.15
CA ARG A 7 -14.16 -3.79 -6.42
C ARG A 7 -13.04 -3.35 -7.36
N ARG A 8 -12.79 -4.15 -8.40
CA ARG A 8 -11.82 -3.83 -9.45
C ARG A 8 -12.47 -2.80 -10.38
N TYR A 9 -12.18 -1.53 -10.19
CA TYR A 9 -12.37 -0.52 -11.22
C TYR A 9 -11.04 -0.39 -11.96
N GLN A 10 -10.99 -0.89 -13.20
CA GLN A 10 -9.77 -0.99 -14.03
C GLN A 10 -9.14 0.37 -14.45
N TRP A 11 -9.57 1.49 -13.87
CA TRP A 11 -9.24 2.85 -14.32
C TRP A 11 -9.02 3.87 -13.20
N GLN A 12 -8.94 3.44 -11.93
CA GLN A 12 -8.61 4.34 -10.83
C GLN A 12 -7.15 4.15 -10.40
N VAL A 13 -6.41 5.25 -10.25
CA VAL A 13 -5.09 5.25 -9.61
C VAL A 13 -5.30 5.05 -8.11
N SER A 14 -4.64 4.04 -7.56
CA SER A 14 -4.63 3.77 -6.12
C SER A 14 -3.21 3.52 -5.64
N LEU A 15 -2.96 3.85 -4.38
CA LEU A 15 -1.74 3.46 -3.68
C LEU A 15 -1.75 1.94 -3.42
N PRO A 16 -0.56 1.33 -3.21
CA PRO A 16 -0.48 -0.05 -2.81
C PRO A 16 -1.27 -0.35 -1.55
N ARG A 17 -1.98 -1.48 -1.56
CA ARG A 17 -2.98 -1.79 -0.55
C ARG A 17 -3.27 -3.28 -0.46
N GLY A 18 -3.76 -3.70 0.69
CA GLY A 18 -4.53 -4.94 0.76
C GLY A 18 -4.98 -5.26 2.17
N ARG A 19 -5.23 -6.55 2.42
CA ARG A 19 -5.86 -7.04 3.64
C ARG A 19 -4.77 -7.60 4.54
N ALA A 20 -4.82 -7.27 5.83
CA ALA A 20 -4.02 -7.96 6.84
C ALA A 20 -4.37 -9.45 6.83
N ASP A 21 -3.33 -10.27 6.73
CA ASP A 21 -3.36 -11.72 6.80
C ASP A 21 -3.05 -12.19 8.23
N GLU A 22 -3.34 -13.45 8.55
CA GLU A 22 -3.13 -14.00 9.91
C GLU A 22 -1.66 -13.97 10.33
N GLU A 23 -0.75 -14.05 9.36
CA GLU A 23 0.69 -13.99 9.58
C GLU A 23 1.21 -12.54 9.72
N ASP A 24 0.38 -11.52 9.49
CA ASP A 24 0.77 -10.13 9.61
C ASP A 24 0.70 -9.69 11.08
N THR A 25 1.86 -9.67 11.75
CA THR A 25 1.95 -9.33 13.17
C THR A 25 1.55 -7.88 13.48
N TYR A 26 1.71 -6.96 12.51
CA TYR A 26 1.40 -5.52 12.65
C TYR A 26 1.00 -4.90 11.30
N ASP A 27 0.31 -3.77 11.30
CA ASP A 27 -0.14 -3.07 10.07
C ASP A 27 1.00 -2.72 9.10
N ILE A 28 2.20 -2.45 9.63
CA ILE A 28 3.40 -2.21 8.83
C ILE A 28 3.75 -3.44 8.00
N ARG A 29 3.67 -4.64 8.58
CA ARG A 29 4.00 -5.89 7.89
C ARG A 29 3.04 -6.15 6.72
N THR A 30 1.74 -5.94 6.96
CA THR A 30 0.71 -5.94 5.92
C THR A 30 1.10 -4.98 4.79
N ALA A 31 1.41 -3.72 5.12
CA ALA A 31 1.71 -2.71 4.10
C ALA A 31 2.97 -3.05 3.27
N LEU A 32 4.02 -3.56 3.91
CA LEU A 32 5.26 -3.94 3.23
C LEU A 32 5.08 -5.18 2.35
N ARG A 33 4.28 -6.16 2.78
CA ARG A 33 3.95 -7.34 1.97
C ARG A 33 3.16 -6.94 0.72
N GLU A 34 2.10 -6.16 0.87
CA GLU A 34 1.26 -5.70 -0.25
C GLU A 34 2.05 -4.86 -1.26
N VAL A 35 2.96 -4.02 -0.78
CA VAL A 35 3.90 -3.28 -1.64
C VAL A 35 4.83 -4.23 -2.42
N GLY A 36 5.28 -5.32 -1.80
CA GLY A 36 6.04 -6.36 -2.48
C GLY A 36 5.22 -7.11 -3.54
N GLU A 37 3.97 -7.46 -3.24
CA GLU A 37 3.09 -8.22 -4.12
C GLU A 37 2.58 -7.40 -5.32
N GLU A 38 2.13 -6.15 -5.09
CA GLU A 38 1.50 -5.34 -6.15
C GLU A 38 2.51 -4.68 -7.08
N ILE A 39 3.68 -4.28 -6.57
CA ILE A 39 4.65 -3.48 -7.34
C ILE A 39 6.08 -4.03 -7.29
N GLY A 40 6.33 -5.16 -6.64
CA GLY A 40 7.64 -5.81 -6.61
C GLY A 40 8.70 -5.07 -5.79
N LEU A 41 8.30 -4.10 -4.96
CA LEU A 41 9.24 -3.33 -4.16
C LEU A 41 9.66 -4.13 -2.92
N LYS A 42 10.97 -4.33 -2.76
CA LYS A 42 11.51 -5.07 -1.60
C LYS A 42 11.25 -4.28 -0.31
N PRO A 43 10.72 -4.91 0.76
CA PRO A 43 10.51 -4.25 2.05
C PRO A 43 11.73 -3.52 2.62
N ALA A 44 12.93 -4.08 2.41
CA ALA A 44 14.20 -3.50 2.86
C ALA A 44 14.56 -2.15 2.21
N LEU A 45 13.86 -1.75 1.14
CA LEU A 45 14.05 -0.45 0.48
C LEU A 45 13.12 0.64 1.03
N VAL A 46 12.18 0.26 1.89
CA VAL A 46 11.18 1.15 2.47
C VAL A 46 11.57 1.47 3.91
N ASP A 47 11.81 2.73 4.19
CA ASP A 47 11.98 3.22 5.55
C ASP A 47 10.62 3.69 6.09
N VAL A 48 10.10 3.01 7.10
CA VAL A 48 8.75 3.30 7.60
C VAL A 48 8.82 4.49 8.56
N PHE A 49 8.23 5.61 8.14
CA PHE A 49 8.24 6.84 8.90
C PHE A 49 7.19 6.83 10.03
N THR A 50 5.95 6.46 9.72
CA THR A 50 4.87 6.45 10.70
C THR A 50 3.67 5.62 10.27
N VAL A 51 2.83 5.28 11.25
CA VAL A 51 1.48 4.72 11.08
C VAL A 51 0.50 5.79 11.55
N LEU A 52 -0.44 6.17 10.68
CA LEU A 52 -1.46 7.16 10.98
C LEU A 52 -2.68 6.53 11.65
N GLU A 53 -3.52 7.35 12.27
CA GLU A 53 -4.76 6.91 12.89
C GLU A 53 -5.66 6.18 11.88
N PRO A 54 -6.23 5.02 12.26
CA PRO A 54 -7.15 4.31 11.40
C PRO A 54 -8.40 5.14 11.10
N PHE A 55 -8.91 5.03 9.88
CA PHE A 55 -10.19 5.64 9.51
C PHE A 55 -11.10 4.65 8.80
N VAL A 56 -12.41 4.91 8.86
CA VAL A 56 -13.42 4.07 8.20
C VAL A 56 -13.83 4.71 6.89
N THR A 57 -13.69 3.96 5.80
CA THR A 57 -14.14 4.40 4.47
C THR A 57 -15.67 4.40 4.37
N LYS A 58 -16.22 5.05 3.33
CA LYS A 58 -17.66 4.97 2.99
C LYS A 58 -18.18 3.54 2.81
N GLY A 59 -17.30 2.57 2.52
CA GLY A 59 -17.63 1.15 2.40
C GLY A 59 -17.65 0.38 3.72
N ASN A 60 -17.62 1.07 4.87
CA ASN A 60 -17.51 0.47 6.21
C ASN A 60 -16.28 -0.42 6.38
N VAL A 61 -15.18 0.00 5.80
CA VAL A 61 -13.89 -0.69 5.90
C VAL A 61 -12.92 0.17 6.70
N SER A 62 -12.37 -0.39 7.77
CA SER A 62 -11.27 0.20 8.53
C SER A 62 -9.96 0.14 7.74
N VAL A 63 -9.26 1.26 7.72
CA VAL A 63 -8.04 1.50 6.97
C VAL A 63 -6.98 2.07 7.89
N VAL A 64 -5.78 1.46 7.90
CA VAL A 64 -4.61 1.93 8.65
C VAL A 64 -3.55 2.45 7.67
N PRO A 65 -3.33 3.78 7.56
CA PRO A 65 -2.33 4.30 6.64
C PRO A 65 -0.92 4.12 7.21
N VAL A 66 -0.03 3.50 6.43
CA VAL A 66 1.41 3.42 6.71
C VAL A 66 2.16 4.29 5.72
N ILE A 67 3.04 5.17 6.22
CA ILE A 67 3.86 6.08 5.42
C ILE A 67 5.29 5.53 5.37
N GLY A 68 5.76 5.22 4.16
CA GLY A 68 7.12 4.77 3.88
C GLY A 68 7.87 5.76 3.00
N ILE A 69 9.17 5.90 3.25
CA ILE A 69 10.10 6.75 2.51
C ILE A 69 11.01 5.86 1.67
N LEU A 70 11.19 6.23 0.40
CA LEU A 70 12.20 5.66 -0.49
C LEU A 70 13.30 6.68 -0.68
N TRP A 71 14.49 6.36 -0.18
CA TRP A 71 15.66 7.24 -0.28
C TRP A 71 16.31 7.21 -1.66
N ASP A 72 16.20 6.08 -2.38
CA ASP A 72 16.76 5.92 -3.72
C ASP A 72 15.72 6.14 -4.82
N LYS A 73 15.94 7.19 -5.64
CA LYS A 73 15.09 7.53 -6.79
C LYS A 73 15.04 6.46 -7.88
N LYS A 74 15.96 5.50 -7.92
CA LYS A 74 15.89 4.37 -8.86
C LYS A 74 14.68 3.46 -8.59
N HIS A 75 14.20 3.43 -7.36
CA HIS A 75 13.07 2.62 -6.91
C HIS A 75 11.77 3.43 -6.82
N LEU A 76 11.83 4.73 -7.10
CA LEU A 76 10.65 5.57 -7.29
C LEU A 76 9.98 5.16 -8.61
N ILE A 77 8.83 4.49 -8.49
CA ILE A 77 8.04 4.05 -9.63
C ILE A 77 7.55 5.27 -10.41
N ARG A 78 7.94 5.38 -11.68
CA ARG A 78 7.25 6.27 -12.63
C ARG A 78 5.90 5.63 -12.94
N PHE A 79 4.81 6.23 -12.46
CA PHE A 79 3.47 5.93 -12.96
C PHE A 79 3.38 6.40 -14.42
N GLN A 80 3.82 5.56 -15.36
CA GLN A 80 3.50 5.76 -16.77
C GLN A 80 2.03 5.37 -16.95
N MET A 81 1.19 6.37 -17.19
CA MET A 81 -0.10 6.17 -17.82
C MET A 81 0.11 5.27 -19.04
N LEU A 82 -0.46 4.07 -19.02
CA LEU A 82 -0.67 3.31 -20.25
C LEU A 82 -1.65 4.13 -21.10
N LYS A 83 -1.12 5.01 -21.95
CA LYS A 83 -1.81 5.52 -23.13
C LYS A 83 -1.84 4.35 -24.12
N LYS A 84 -2.98 3.68 -24.21
CA LYS A 84 -3.41 3.06 -25.46
C LYS A 84 -4.37 4.02 -26.15
#